data_AF-A0A7K9DLR1-F1
#
_entry.id   AF-A0A7K9DLR1-F1
#
_cell.length_a   1.000
_cell.length_b   1.000
_cell.length_c   1.000
_cell.angle_alpha   90.00
_cell.angle_beta   90.00
_cell.angle_gamma   90.00
#
_symmetry.space_group_name_H-M   'P 1'
#
loop_
_entity.id
_entity.type
_entity.pdbx_description
1 polymer ?
#
loop_
_entity_poly.entity_id
_entity_poly.type
_entity_poly.pdbx_seq_one_letter_code
_entity_poly.pdbx_strand_id
1 'polypeptide(L)'
;QFFVFCHGLLQLSQLLVSGYLKSSISTIERRYGLSSQTSGLLASFNEVGNTLLIVFISYFGSRVHRPRFIGCGAILVSLAGFLMSLPHFITGPYEYDQSVASMFSNTTDLCQPGVPGSQGNLSEASCTPHAARENHAVLLVMFTAQVLLGIGGVPIQPFGISYIDDFASERNSPLYLGILFSVTVIGPGVAFLLGSAMLRFYVDIDKVSRDKVQLTNKDPRWVGAWWLGFLVAASLVALSAVPYFFFPREMPKEVGEVLQIAPQNFPLVLLRNLRHPVYLLVVLAQVNLSAMVAGLATFMGKFLERQFSLTASLANMIIGAVNIPGAMVGIVVGGAIMKKFQMSLRQCSAMCVLGMFLCLLLAFPLLFLGCPTQKVAGITYSESSEFGHHTLECNLQCNCPEKAYNPICGSNAIEYISPCSAGCRAVNINVDNNSVLNYSNCSCILENGLEGSAKPGTCGTGCSHLFLPFVVLSCLAGILASTSHTPSFMLILRSIQPEDKSFAVGIQFMLLRVLAWMPGPVLYGSAIDTTCIVWEKKCDRKAACRYYDNNLFRQR
;
A
#
# COMPACT_ATOMS: atom_id res chain seq x y z
N GLN A 1 3.41 -6.27 34.03
CA GLN A 1 2.93 -7.32 33.10
C GLN A 1 1.63 -6.94 32.36
N PHE A 2 0.50 -6.70 33.05
CA PHE A 2 -0.77 -6.36 32.38
C PHE A 2 -0.68 -5.14 31.44
N PHE A 3 0.00 -4.07 31.86
CA PHE A 3 0.27 -2.90 30.99
C PHE A 3 0.99 -3.28 29.69
N VAL A 4 1.96 -4.20 29.74
CA VAL A 4 2.73 -4.66 28.56
C VAL A 4 1.82 -5.38 27.58
N PHE A 5 0.90 -6.22 28.09
CA PHE A 5 -0.10 -6.88 27.26
C PHE A 5 -1.05 -5.87 26.58
N CYS A 6 -1.63 -4.94 27.35
CA CYS A 6 -2.48 -3.87 26.80
C CYS A 6 -1.74 -3.02 25.77
N HIS A 7 -0.46 -2.73 26.03
CA HIS A 7 0.36 -1.92 25.13
C HIS A 7 0.72 -2.65 23.85
N GLY A 8 1.06 -3.95 23.92
CA GLY A 8 1.24 -4.78 22.74
C GLY A 8 -0.03 -4.80 21.88
N LEU A 9 -1.20 -5.00 22.48
CA LEU A 9 -2.47 -5.01 21.75
C LEU A 9 -2.79 -3.64 21.10
N LEU A 10 -2.58 -2.54 21.82
CA LEU A 10 -2.77 -1.20 21.30
C LEU A 10 -1.80 -0.90 20.14
N GLN A 11 -0.54 -1.27 20.28
CA GLN A 11 0.46 -1.06 19.24
C GLN A 11 0.16 -1.89 17.99
N LEU A 12 -0.24 -3.16 18.17
CA LEU A 12 -0.66 -4.03 17.08
C LEU A 12 -1.84 -3.43 16.31
N SER A 13 -2.88 -2.99 17.02
CA SER A 13 -4.09 -2.42 16.43
C SER A 13 -3.85 -1.07 15.75
N GLN A 14 -2.99 -0.21 16.31
CA GLN A 14 -2.62 1.05 15.67
C GLN A 14 -1.83 0.82 14.37
N LEU A 15 -0.88 -0.13 14.37
CA LEU A 15 -0.13 -0.50 13.16
C LEU A 15 -1.03 -1.17 12.11
N LEU A 16 -2.09 -1.86 12.54
CA LEU A 16 -3.10 -2.43 11.66
C LEU A 16 -3.77 -1.34 10.82
N VAL A 17 -4.19 -0.22 11.42
CA VAL A 17 -4.80 0.92 10.71
C VAL A 17 -3.84 1.51 9.66
N SER A 18 -2.60 1.76 10.05
CA SER A 18 -1.58 2.35 9.16
C SER A 18 -1.18 1.40 8.02
N GLY A 19 -0.98 0.11 8.31
CA GLY A 19 -0.63 -0.90 7.31
C GLY A 19 -1.78 -1.21 6.35
N TYR A 20 -3.03 -1.09 6.80
CA TYR A 20 -4.19 -1.41 5.99
C TYR A 20 -4.46 -0.38 4.88
N LEU A 21 -4.09 0.89 5.07
CA LEU A 21 -4.07 1.84 3.96
C LEU A 21 -3.14 1.35 2.84
N LYS A 22 -1.93 0.95 3.18
CA LYS A 22 -0.93 0.50 2.20
C LYS A 22 -1.39 -0.74 1.42
N SER A 23 -2.10 -1.66 2.06
CA SER A 23 -2.65 -2.84 1.39
C SER A 23 -3.86 -2.54 0.48
N SER A 24 -4.52 -1.39 0.65
CA SER A 24 -5.73 -1.02 -0.11
C SER A 24 -5.54 0.13 -1.10
N ILE A 25 -4.33 0.68 -1.23
CA ILE A 25 -4.02 1.81 -2.12
C ILE A 25 -4.49 1.59 -3.55
N SER A 26 -4.18 0.44 -4.16
CA SER A 26 -4.56 0.17 -5.55
C SER A 26 -6.07 0.18 -5.77
N THR A 27 -6.85 -0.28 -4.77
CA THR A 27 -8.32 -0.26 -4.84
C THR A 27 -8.90 1.14 -4.63
N ILE A 28 -8.31 1.94 -3.75
CA ILE A 28 -8.69 3.34 -3.52
C ILE A 28 -8.40 4.17 -4.77
N GLU A 29 -7.23 3.95 -5.41
CA GLU A 29 -6.86 4.59 -6.68
C GLU A 29 -7.89 4.30 -7.77
N ARG A 30 -8.29 3.03 -7.94
CA ARG A 30 -9.32 2.65 -8.92
C ARG A 30 -10.66 3.31 -8.63
N ARG A 31 -11.09 3.32 -7.35
CA ARG A 31 -12.39 3.88 -6.94
C ARG A 31 -12.47 5.39 -7.19
N TYR A 32 -11.46 6.13 -6.76
CA TYR A 32 -11.47 7.61 -6.78
C TYR A 32 -10.69 8.21 -7.94
N GLY A 33 -10.09 7.39 -8.81
CA GLY A 33 -9.31 7.86 -9.96
C GLY A 33 -8.03 8.59 -9.54
N LEU A 34 -7.29 8.08 -8.56
CA LEU A 34 -6.08 8.74 -8.05
C LEU A 34 -4.84 8.31 -8.84
N SER A 35 -3.92 9.25 -9.05
CA SER A 35 -2.56 8.93 -9.50
C SER A 35 -1.77 8.22 -8.39
N SER A 36 -0.72 7.47 -8.77
CA SER A 36 0.12 6.77 -7.79
C SER A 36 0.93 7.77 -6.95
N GLN A 37 1.31 8.92 -7.52
CA GLN A 37 1.94 9.99 -6.76
C GLN A 37 0.99 10.54 -5.67
N THR A 38 -0.29 10.75 -6.00
CA THR A 38 -1.28 11.25 -5.02
C THR A 38 -1.55 10.21 -3.92
N SER A 39 -1.64 8.92 -4.25
CA SER A 39 -1.82 7.87 -3.24
C SER A 39 -0.57 7.66 -2.38
N GLY A 40 0.63 7.79 -2.96
CA GLY A 40 1.90 7.79 -2.23
C GLY A 40 2.00 8.98 -1.28
N LEU A 41 1.54 10.15 -1.71
CA LEU A 41 1.40 11.31 -0.85
C LEU A 41 0.43 11.03 0.30
N LEU A 42 -0.76 10.50 0.03
CA LEU A 42 -1.72 10.11 1.05
C LEU A 42 -1.10 9.16 2.10
N ALA A 43 -0.37 8.14 1.66
CA ALA A 43 0.30 7.18 2.55
C ALA A 43 1.38 7.80 3.44
N SER A 44 1.93 8.95 3.04
CA SER A 44 3.04 9.64 3.72
C SER A 44 2.57 10.72 4.70
N PHE A 45 1.32 11.16 4.61
CA PHE A 45 0.79 12.28 5.40
C PHE A 45 0.67 11.99 6.90
N ASN A 46 0.63 10.71 7.30
CA ASN A 46 0.70 10.33 8.71
C ASN A 46 2.05 10.70 9.35
N GLU A 47 3.15 10.64 8.60
CA GLU A 47 4.48 11.02 9.09
C GLU A 47 4.60 12.53 9.30
N VAL A 48 3.89 13.32 8.49
CA VAL A 48 3.81 14.78 8.64
C VAL A 48 3.18 15.15 9.99
N GLY A 49 2.02 14.57 10.30
CA GLY A 49 1.36 14.78 11.60
C GLY A 49 2.22 14.33 12.77
N ASN A 50 2.98 13.24 12.59
CA ASN A 50 3.85 12.69 13.63
C ASN A 50 5.08 13.58 13.92
N THR A 51 5.76 14.03 12.86
CA THR A 51 7.00 14.82 12.95
C THR A 51 6.79 16.14 13.67
N LEU A 52 5.64 16.79 13.48
CA LEU A 52 5.32 18.05 14.14
C LEU A 52 5.20 17.92 15.66
N LEU A 53 4.71 16.78 16.16
CA LEU A 53 4.36 16.60 17.57
C LEU A 53 5.35 15.78 18.38
N ILE A 54 6.19 14.96 17.74
CA ILE A 54 7.13 14.09 18.46
C ILE A 54 8.11 14.88 19.33
N VAL A 55 8.61 16.02 18.83
CA VAL A 55 9.52 16.89 19.59
C VAL A 55 8.86 17.44 20.85
N PHE A 56 7.61 17.88 20.76
CA PHE A 56 6.87 18.42 21.90
C PHE A 56 6.54 17.31 22.93
N ILE A 57 6.06 16.16 22.46
CA ILE A 57 5.70 15.02 23.32
C ILE A 57 6.93 14.48 24.08
N SER A 58 8.09 14.43 23.43
CA SER A 58 9.35 14.02 24.08
C SER A 58 9.78 15.00 25.18
N TYR A 59 9.54 16.30 25.03
CA TYR A 59 9.87 17.30 26.07
C TYR A 59 8.92 17.23 27.27
N PHE A 60 7.61 17.05 27.04
CA PHE A 60 6.61 17.07 28.12
C PHE A 60 6.36 15.71 28.78
N GLY A 61 6.95 14.62 28.27
CA GLY A 61 6.62 13.25 28.67
C GLY A 61 6.77 12.91 30.16
N SER A 62 7.74 13.49 30.86
CA SER A 62 7.92 13.26 32.31
C SER A 62 6.94 14.05 33.18
N ARG A 63 6.27 15.08 32.62
CA ARG A 63 5.40 16.00 33.36
C ARG A 63 3.92 15.66 33.26
N VAL A 64 3.55 14.75 32.35
CA VAL A 64 2.16 14.42 32.03
C VAL A 64 1.75 13.05 32.56
N HIS A 65 0.44 12.81 32.63
CA HIS A 65 -0.11 11.50 32.93
C HIS A 65 -0.01 10.58 31.70
N ARG A 66 1.16 9.95 31.51
CA ARG A 66 1.51 9.18 30.30
C ARG A 66 0.43 8.19 29.83
N PRO A 67 -0.16 7.31 30.69
CA PRO A 67 -1.21 6.40 30.24
C PRO A 67 -2.44 7.11 29.64
N ARG A 68 -2.92 8.21 30.24
CA ARG A 68 -4.07 8.95 29.70
C ARG A 68 -3.77 9.59 28.35
N PHE A 69 -2.56 10.09 28.14
CA PHE A 69 -2.13 10.61 26.83
C PHE A 69 -2.06 9.51 25.77
N ILE A 70 -1.61 8.30 26.14
CA ILE A 70 -1.66 7.13 25.25
C ILE A 70 -3.13 6.81 24.90
N GLY A 71 -4.03 6.80 25.90
CA GLY A 71 -5.46 6.57 25.70
C GLY A 71 -6.12 7.62 24.78
N CYS A 72 -5.90 8.91 25.04
CA CYS A 72 -6.38 10.00 24.18
C CYS A 72 -5.83 9.89 22.74
N GLY A 73 -4.54 9.60 22.59
CA GLY A 73 -3.92 9.37 21.28
C GLY A 73 -4.54 8.19 20.54
N ALA A 74 -4.80 7.08 21.25
CA ALA A 74 -5.46 5.90 20.70
C ALA A 74 -6.90 6.18 20.24
N ILE A 75 -7.68 6.95 21.02
CA ILE A 75 -9.01 7.39 20.59
C ILE A 75 -8.93 8.24 19.32
N LEU A 76 -7.92 9.12 19.22
CA LEU A 76 -7.72 9.92 18.00
C LEU A 76 -7.34 9.06 16.80
N VAL A 77 -6.51 8.03 16.98
CA VAL A 77 -6.19 7.02 15.94
C VAL A 77 -7.45 6.27 15.51
N SER A 78 -8.31 5.87 16.45
CA SER A 78 -9.57 5.21 16.15
C SER A 78 -10.51 6.11 15.35
N LEU A 79 -10.68 7.37 15.77
CA LEU A 79 -11.46 8.37 15.04
C LEU A 79 -10.90 8.58 13.62
N ALA A 80 -9.58 8.65 13.47
CA ALA A 80 -8.94 8.74 12.15
C ALA A 80 -9.23 7.52 11.28
N GLY A 81 -9.24 6.31 11.85
CA GLY A 81 -9.61 5.08 11.13
C GLY A 81 -11.07 5.07 10.66
N PHE A 82 -12.01 5.51 11.49
CA PHE A 82 -13.41 5.70 11.08
C PHE A 82 -13.56 6.81 10.03
N LEU A 83 -12.79 7.90 10.16
CA LEU A 83 -12.78 8.96 9.16
C LEU A 83 -12.22 8.49 7.82
N MET A 84 -11.30 7.52 7.82
CA MET A 84 -10.79 6.89 6.60
C MET A 84 -11.84 6.04 5.88
N SER A 85 -12.78 5.41 6.59
CA SER A 85 -13.88 4.66 5.96
C SER A 85 -15.07 5.54 5.55
N LEU A 86 -15.18 6.75 6.10
CA LEU A 86 -16.27 7.70 5.82
C LEU A 86 -16.53 7.96 4.32
N PRO A 87 -15.51 8.11 3.44
CA PRO A 87 -15.72 8.33 2.01
C PRO A 87 -16.64 7.31 1.35
N HIS A 88 -16.62 6.04 1.79
CA HIS A 88 -17.52 5.02 1.24
C HIS A 88 -18.99 5.32 1.52
N PHE A 89 -19.30 5.80 2.72
CA PHE A 89 -20.68 6.04 3.16
C PHE A 89 -21.28 7.33 2.60
N ILE A 90 -20.45 8.33 2.32
CA ILE A 90 -20.90 9.63 1.78
C ILE A 90 -20.92 9.64 0.24
N THR A 91 -20.33 8.65 -0.43
CA THR A 91 -20.31 8.55 -1.89
C THR A 91 -21.36 7.56 -2.40
N GLY A 92 -21.92 7.85 -3.58
CA GLY A 92 -22.86 6.95 -4.25
C GLY A 92 -22.26 5.57 -4.58
N PRO A 93 -23.03 4.62 -5.13
CA PRO A 93 -22.51 3.32 -5.57
C PRO A 93 -21.35 3.46 -6.57
N TYR A 94 -20.50 2.44 -6.67
CA TYR A 94 -19.44 2.35 -7.68
C TYR A 94 -20.03 1.98 -9.03
N GLU A 95 -19.93 2.93 -9.95
CA GLU A 95 -20.32 2.76 -11.35
C GLU A 95 -19.13 2.26 -12.16
N TYR A 96 -19.40 1.25 -13.00
CA TYR A 96 -18.47 0.64 -13.94
C TYR A 96 -19.22 0.36 -15.24
N ASP A 97 -18.52 0.36 -16.37
CA ASP A 97 -19.14 0.11 -17.68
C ASP A 97 -19.70 -1.33 -17.75
N GLN A 98 -20.96 -1.47 -18.15
CA GLN A 98 -21.70 -2.73 -18.19
C GLN A 98 -21.94 -3.20 -19.62
N SER A 99 -21.61 -4.46 -19.90
CA SER A 99 -21.82 -5.09 -21.21
C SER A 99 -23.28 -5.44 -21.52
N VAL A 100 -24.14 -5.53 -20.51
CA VAL A 100 -25.54 -5.93 -20.65
C VAL A 100 -26.42 -4.72 -20.34
N ALA A 101 -27.38 -4.43 -21.23
CA ALA A 101 -28.40 -3.43 -20.96
C ALA A 101 -29.10 -3.78 -19.64
N SER A 102 -28.92 -2.94 -18.61
CA SER A 102 -29.75 -3.06 -17.43
C SER A 102 -31.19 -2.71 -17.81
N MET A 103 -32.18 -3.24 -17.09
CA MET A 103 -33.61 -2.92 -17.28
C MET A 103 -33.91 -1.39 -17.19
N PHE A 104 -32.91 -0.58 -16.81
CA PHE A 104 -32.95 0.88 -16.67
C PHE A 104 -32.05 1.64 -17.66
N SER A 105 -31.28 1.00 -18.54
CA SER A 105 -30.43 1.68 -19.53
C SER A 105 -30.37 0.96 -20.87
N ASN A 106 -30.69 1.67 -21.95
CA ASN A 106 -30.59 1.19 -23.34
C ASN A 106 -29.15 1.20 -23.90
N THR A 107 -28.15 1.55 -23.09
CA THR A 107 -26.74 1.60 -23.53
C THR A 107 -26.06 0.26 -23.30
N THR A 108 -25.69 -0.45 -24.38
CA THR A 108 -24.83 -1.64 -24.32
C THR A 108 -23.40 -1.28 -24.73
N ASP A 109 -22.38 -1.87 -24.11
CA ASP A 109 -20.98 -1.74 -24.53
C ASP A 109 -20.65 -2.48 -25.85
N LEU A 110 -21.67 -2.85 -26.65
CA LEU A 110 -21.53 -3.59 -27.91
C LEU A 110 -21.48 -2.63 -29.10
N CYS A 111 -20.89 -3.07 -30.20
CA CYS A 111 -20.95 -2.33 -31.46
C CYS A 111 -22.37 -2.39 -32.05
N GLN A 112 -22.96 -1.22 -32.29
CA GLN A 112 -24.25 -1.06 -32.96
C GLN A 112 -24.04 -0.30 -34.29
N PRO A 113 -23.96 -1.01 -35.44
CA PRO A 113 -23.78 -0.37 -36.74
C PRO A 113 -25.01 0.43 -37.15
N GLY A 114 -24.82 1.66 -37.61
CA GLY A 114 -25.87 2.43 -38.30
C GLY A 114 -26.93 3.09 -37.40
N VAL A 115 -26.84 2.96 -36.08
CA VAL A 115 -27.53 3.89 -35.17
C VAL A 115 -26.69 5.18 -35.20
N PRO A 116 -27.23 6.34 -35.62
CA PRO A 116 -26.57 7.60 -35.35
C PRO A 116 -26.46 7.65 -33.84
N GLY A 117 -25.25 7.39 -33.32
CA GLY A 117 -25.05 7.32 -31.89
C GLY A 117 -25.68 8.57 -31.32
N SER A 118 -26.49 8.42 -30.29
CA SER A 118 -26.98 9.57 -29.57
C SER A 118 -25.73 10.34 -29.14
N GLN A 119 -25.37 11.36 -29.92
CA GLN A 119 -24.85 12.60 -29.38
C GLN A 119 -25.99 13.19 -28.53
N GLY A 120 -26.44 12.45 -27.51
CA GLY A 120 -26.81 13.13 -26.29
C GLY A 120 -25.59 13.94 -25.93
N ASN A 121 -25.80 15.18 -25.51
CA ASN A 121 -24.79 16.10 -24.98
C ASN A 121 -24.04 15.49 -23.77
N LEU A 122 -23.33 14.37 -23.95
CA LEU A 122 -22.51 13.67 -22.97
C LEU A 122 -21.14 14.34 -22.83
N SER A 123 -20.81 15.24 -23.76
CA SER A 123 -19.66 16.14 -23.72
C SER A 123 -19.75 17.22 -22.64
N GLU A 124 -20.94 17.52 -22.09
CA GLU A 124 -21.09 18.44 -20.95
C GLU A 124 -21.73 17.82 -19.69
N ALA A 125 -22.51 16.73 -19.83
CA ALA A 125 -23.24 16.17 -18.68
C ALA A 125 -22.38 15.36 -17.69
N SER A 126 -21.20 14.88 -18.09
CA SER A 126 -20.39 13.96 -17.26
C SER A 126 -19.43 14.65 -16.28
N CYS A 127 -19.30 15.97 -16.36
CA CYS A 127 -18.49 16.77 -15.45
C CYS A 127 -19.27 17.96 -14.91
N THR A 128 -20.31 17.61 -14.17
CA THR A 128 -20.92 18.57 -13.28
C THR A 128 -19.84 19.05 -12.28
N PRO A 129 -19.84 20.34 -11.89
CA PRO A 129 -18.98 20.84 -10.81
C PRO A 129 -19.07 20.00 -9.53
N HIS A 130 -20.20 19.28 -9.36
CA HIS A 130 -20.48 18.35 -8.30
C HIS A 130 -19.50 17.16 -8.25
N ALA A 131 -19.29 16.43 -9.34
CA ALA A 131 -18.43 15.24 -9.37
C ALA A 131 -16.95 15.57 -9.11
N ALA A 132 -16.47 16.72 -9.62
CA ALA A 132 -15.13 17.20 -9.32
C ALA A 132 -14.99 17.62 -7.84
N ARG A 133 -16.00 18.30 -7.28
CA ARG A 133 -16.03 18.71 -5.87
C ARG A 133 -16.11 17.51 -4.92
N GLU A 134 -16.84 16.45 -5.28
CA GLU A 134 -16.93 15.21 -4.51
C GLU A 134 -15.58 14.51 -4.40
N ASN A 135 -14.83 14.37 -5.50
CA ASN A 135 -13.49 13.75 -5.48
C ASN A 135 -12.50 14.56 -4.60
N HIS A 136 -12.54 15.90 -4.68
CA HIS A 136 -11.71 16.75 -3.83
C HIS A 136 -12.10 16.66 -2.35
N ALA A 137 -13.41 16.62 -2.05
CA ALA A 137 -13.90 16.47 -0.69
C ALA A 137 -13.48 15.13 -0.07
N VAL A 138 -13.59 14.03 -0.83
CA VAL A 138 -13.11 12.70 -0.40
C VAL A 138 -11.63 12.72 -0.08
N LEU A 139 -10.80 13.27 -0.97
CA LEU A 139 -9.36 13.39 -0.75
C LEU A 139 -9.04 14.20 0.50
N LEU A 140 -9.72 15.33 0.71
CA LEU A 140 -9.53 16.17 1.89
C LEU A 140 -9.85 15.41 3.19
N VAL A 141 -10.94 14.63 3.21
CA VAL A 141 -11.30 13.77 4.35
C VAL A 141 -10.20 12.73 4.62
N MET A 142 -9.70 12.05 3.57
CA MET A 142 -8.65 11.05 3.72
C MET A 142 -7.31 11.66 4.20
N PHE A 143 -6.91 12.82 3.66
CA PHE A 143 -5.72 13.53 4.14
C PHE A 143 -5.87 13.98 5.60
N THR A 144 -7.04 14.51 5.97
CA THR A 144 -7.34 14.90 7.35
C THR A 144 -7.23 13.70 8.29
N ALA A 145 -7.80 12.56 7.91
CA ALA A 145 -7.67 11.32 8.66
C ALA A 145 -6.20 10.85 8.79
N GLN A 146 -5.38 10.95 7.74
CA GLN A 146 -3.96 10.61 7.84
C GLN A 146 -3.19 11.53 8.79
N VAL A 147 -3.48 12.83 8.79
CA VAL A 147 -2.89 13.77 9.76
C VAL A 147 -3.30 13.39 11.18
N LEU A 148 -4.60 13.16 11.43
CA LEU A 148 -5.10 12.75 12.75
C LEU A 148 -4.49 11.43 13.21
N LEU A 149 -4.31 10.46 12.30
CA LEU A 149 -3.63 9.20 12.56
C LEU A 149 -2.18 9.43 13.00
N GLY A 150 -1.47 10.34 12.31
CA GLY A 150 -0.12 10.77 12.67
C GLY A 150 -0.04 11.38 14.07
N ILE A 151 -0.92 12.36 14.35
CA ILE A 151 -1.02 13.07 15.64
C ILE A 151 -1.35 12.10 16.79
N GLY A 152 -2.35 11.24 16.60
CA GLY A 152 -2.80 10.28 17.62
C GLY A 152 -1.79 9.17 17.89
N GLY A 153 -0.99 8.80 16.88
CA GLY A 153 0.03 7.77 16.98
C GLY A 153 1.27 8.18 17.77
N VAL A 154 1.58 9.48 17.84
CA VAL A 154 2.82 9.99 18.46
C VAL A 154 3.03 9.56 19.91
N PRO A 155 2.06 9.74 20.84
CA PRO A 155 2.30 9.44 22.25
C PRO A 155 2.38 7.93 22.53
N ILE A 156 1.82 7.07 21.67
CA ILE A 156 1.61 5.65 21.96
C ILE A 156 2.94 4.95 22.26
N GLN A 157 3.85 4.93 21.29
CA GLN A 157 5.09 4.16 21.40
C GLN A 157 6.11 4.76 22.40
N PRO A 158 6.44 6.07 22.35
CA PRO A 158 7.42 6.67 23.27
C PRO A 158 6.96 6.65 24.73
N PHE A 159 5.69 6.95 25.01
CA PHE A 159 5.19 6.89 26.39
C PHE A 159 5.01 5.46 26.87
N GLY A 160 4.64 4.51 26.00
CA GLY A 160 4.58 3.11 26.37
C GLY A 160 5.94 2.55 26.77
N ILE A 161 6.97 2.81 25.96
CA ILE A 161 8.36 2.39 26.23
C ILE A 161 8.85 3.00 27.54
N SER A 162 8.76 4.33 27.69
CA SER A 162 9.25 5.01 28.90
C SER A 162 8.47 4.64 30.15
N TYR A 163 7.16 4.38 30.05
CA TYR A 163 6.36 3.93 31.19
C TYR A 163 6.73 2.50 31.62
N ILE A 164 7.03 1.60 30.66
CA ILE A 164 7.49 0.25 31.01
C ILE A 164 8.88 0.31 31.65
N ASP A 165 9.78 1.11 31.09
CA ASP A 165 11.15 1.23 31.59
C ASP A 165 11.21 1.83 33.00
N ASP A 166 10.39 2.85 33.29
CA ASP A 166 10.37 3.53 34.59
C ASP A 166 9.84 2.66 35.74
N PHE A 167 9.01 1.64 35.44
CA PHE A 167 8.30 0.85 36.45
C PHE A 167 8.65 -0.64 36.47
N ALA A 168 9.22 -1.20 35.39
CA ALA A 168 9.73 -2.57 35.38
C ALA A 168 11.11 -2.63 36.04
N SER A 169 11.44 -3.77 36.66
CA SER A 169 12.79 -4.01 37.17
C SER A 169 13.82 -4.03 36.04
N GLU A 170 15.07 -3.62 36.31
CA GLU A 170 16.16 -3.60 35.31
C GLU A 170 16.37 -4.96 34.62
N ARG A 171 16.04 -6.06 35.31
CA ARG A 171 16.11 -7.42 34.76
C ARG A 171 14.97 -7.74 33.79
N ASN A 172 13.77 -7.19 34.01
CA ASN A 172 12.57 -7.50 33.23
C ASN A 172 12.30 -6.47 32.11
N SER A 173 12.72 -5.20 32.27
CA SER A 173 12.52 -4.14 31.26
C SER A 173 12.97 -4.56 29.85
N PRO A 174 14.20 -5.12 29.65
CA PRO A 174 14.65 -5.52 28.31
C PRO A 174 13.77 -6.60 27.65
N LEU A 175 13.21 -7.51 28.44
CA LEU A 175 12.31 -8.56 27.94
C LEU A 175 10.98 -7.95 27.45
N TYR A 176 10.39 -7.04 28.24
CA TYR A 176 9.14 -6.37 27.87
C TYR A 176 9.28 -5.50 26.63
N LEU A 177 10.38 -4.74 26.53
CA LEU A 177 10.69 -3.96 25.35
C LEU A 177 10.92 -4.85 24.10
N GLY A 178 11.59 -6.00 24.27
CA GLY A 178 11.77 -6.97 23.19
C GLY A 178 10.45 -7.52 22.64
N ILE A 179 9.47 -7.79 23.52
CA ILE A 179 8.12 -8.22 23.12
C ILE A 179 7.43 -7.13 22.29
N LEU A 180 7.51 -5.86 22.72
CA LEU A 180 6.89 -4.74 22.00
C LEU A 180 7.50 -4.51 20.61
N PHE A 181 8.83 -4.57 20.49
CA PHE A 181 9.47 -4.47 19.19
C PHE A 181 9.06 -5.62 18.26
N SER A 182 8.89 -6.84 18.81
CA SER A 182 8.39 -7.98 18.03
C SER A 182 6.97 -7.74 17.51
N VAL A 183 6.07 -7.24 18.36
CA VAL A 183 4.70 -6.86 17.98
C VAL A 183 4.71 -5.77 16.90
N THR A 184 5.64 -4.82 16.98
CA THR A 184 5.81 -3.75 15.99
C THR A 184 6.09 -4.30 14.59
N VAL A 185 6.89 -5.37 14.50
CA VAL A 185 7.23 -5.98 13.21
C VAL A 185 6.10 -6.87 12.67
N ILE A 186 5.34 -7.52 13.56
CA ILE A 186 4.19 -8.38 13.17
C ILE A 186 3.02 -7.55 12.63
N GLY A 187 2.79 -6.35 13.19
CA GLY A 187 1.63 -5.51 12.87
C GLY A 187 1.37 -5.28 11.38
N PRO A 188 2.35 -4.83 10.59
CA PRO A 188 2.20 -4.71 9.15
C PRO A 188 1.78 -6.02 8.47
N GLY A 189 2.33 -7.16 8.88
CA GLY A 189 1.98 -8.48 8.32
C GLY A 189 0.49 -8.79 8.49
N VAL A 190 -0.03 -8.59 9.70
CA VAL A 190 -1.46 -8.75 10.01
C VAL A 190 -2.32 -7.77 9.19
N ALA A 191 -1.84 -6.55 8.96
CA ALA A 191 -2.55 -5.55 8.16
C ALA A 191 -2.68 -5.93 6.68
N PHE A 192 -1.64 -6.50 6.09
CA PHE A 192 -1.69 -7.04 4.73
C PHE A 192 -2.59 -8.27 4.64
N LEU A 193 -2.59 -9.15 5.64
CA LEU A 193 -3.51 -10.28 5.69
C LEU A 193 -4.98 -9.85 5.84
N LEU A 194 -5.25 -8.83 6.65
CA LEU A 194 -6.57 -8.21 6.74
C LEU A 194 -6.97 -7.60 5.38
N GLY A 195 -6.05 -6.90 4.70
CA GLY A 195 -6.21 -6.45 3.32
C GLY A 195 -6.60 -7.58 2.37
N SER A 196 -5.88 -8.69 2.42
CA SER A 196 -6.18 -9.89 1.61
C SER A 196 -7.60 -10.42 1.84
N ALA A 197 -8.05 -10.47 3.09
CA ALA A 197 -9.38 -10.94 3.43
C ALA A 197 -10.49 -9.98 2.96
N MET A 198 -10.35 -8.67 3.25
CA MET A 198 -11.40 -7.69 3.00
C MET A 198 -11.55 -7.36 1.51
N LEU A 199 -10.46 -7.30 0.75
CA LEU A 199 -10.51 -6.95 -0.68
C LEU A 199 -11.09 -8.05 -1.60
N ARG A 200 -11.43 -9.22 -1.05
CA ARG A 200 -12.19 -10.27 -1.75
C ARG A 200 -13.67 -9.94 -1.89
N PHE A 201 -14.19 -9.05 -1.05
CA PHE A 201 -15.56 -8.59 -1.12
C PHE A 201 -15.66 -7.38 -2.04
N TYR A 202 -16.77 -7.27 -2.77
CA TYR A 202 -17.03 -6.12 -3.64
C TYR A 202 -17.26 -4.86 -2.80
N VAL A 203 -16.82 -3.70 -3.30
CA VAL A 203 -16.83 -2.43 -2.56
C VAL A 203 -18.20 -2.06 -2.00
N ASP A 204 -19.27 -2.24 -2.76
CA ASP A 204 -20.65 -1.91 -2.35
C ASP A 204 -21.44 -3.12 -1.87
N ILE A 205 -20.80 -4.03 -1.13
CA ILE A 205 -21.47 -5.18 -0.50
C ILE A 205 -22.64 -4.78 0.42
N ASP A 206 -22.64 -3.54 0.91
CA ASP A 206 -23.68 -2.94 1.75
C ASP A 206 -24.80 -2.25 0.96
N LYS A 207 -24.58 -1.89 -0.32
CA LYS A 207 -25.55 -1.13 -1.14
C LYS A 207 -26.18 -1.96 -2.26
N VAL A 208 -25.50 -3.01 -2.73
CA VAL A 208 -25.92 -3.80 -3.92
C VAL A 208 -25.91 -5.30 -3.63
N SER A 209 -26.99 -6.00 -4.01
CA SER A 209 -27.09 -7.46 -3.92
C SER A 209 -26.06 -8.16 -4.82
N ARG A 210 -25.46 -9.26 -4.34
CA ARG A 210 -24.44 -10.02 -5.09
C ARG A 210 -24.90 -10.48 -6.48
N ASP A 211 -26.17 -10.82 -6.63
CA ASP A 211 -26.74 -11.33 -7.89
C ASP A 211 -26.77 -10.26 -9.00
N LYS A 212 -26.63 -8.98 -8.64
CA LYS A 212 -26.54 -7.87 -9.60
C LYS A 212 -25.10 -7.54 -9.99
N VAL A 213 -24.10 -8.09 -9.31
CA VAL A 213 -22.68 -7.82 -9.58
C VAL A 213 -22.14 -8.92 -10.48
N GLN A 214 -21.99 -8.62 -11.77
CA GLN A 214 -21.44 -9.55 -12.77
C GLN A 214 -19.91 -9.62 -12.76
N LEU A 215 -19.24 -8.91 -11.83
CA LEU A 215 -17.79 -8.84 -11.73
C LEU A 215 -17.24 -9.93 -10.80
N THR A 216 -16.07 -10.47 -11.17
CA THR A 216 -15.27 -11.32 -10.27
C THR A 216 -14.04 -10.55 -9.79
N ASN A 217 -13.40 -11.02 -8.73
CA ASN A 217 -12.18 -10.39 -8.19
C ASN A 217 -10.95 -10.45 -9.11
N LYS A 218 -11.05 -11.14 -10.26
CA LYS A 218 -10.06 -11.17 -11.33
C LYS A 218 -10.31 -10.10 -12.39
N ASP A 219 -11.52 -9.53 -12.45
CA ASP A 219 -11.85 -8.48 -13.40
C ASP A 219 -11.07 -7.20 -13.05
N PRO A 220 -10.41 -6.53 -14.01
CA PRO A 220 -9.65 -5.31 -13.75
C PRO A 220 -10.50 -4.15 -13.25
N ARG A 221 -11.82 -4.16 -13.49
CA ARG A 221 -12.77 -3.16 -12.96
C ARG A 221 -13.15 -3.41 -11.51
N TRP A 222 -12.78 -4.57 -10.94
CA TRP A 222 -13.08 -4.91 -9.56
C TRP A 222 -12.44 -3.92 -8.58
N VAL A 223 -13.27 -3.43 -7.65
CA VAL A 223 -12.84 -2.66 -6.47
C VAL A 223 -13.24 -3.46 -5.23
N GLY A 224 -12.24 -3.80 -4.43
CA GLY A 224 -12.46 -4.51 -3.16
C GLY A 224 -13.02 -3.59 -2.07
N ALA A 225 -13.67 -4.17 -1.05
CA ALA A 225 -14.22 -3.49 0.12
C ALA A 225 -13.13 -2.93 1.05
N TRP A 226 -12.42 -1.92 0.57
CA TRP A 226 -11.31 -1.25 1.24
C TRP A 226 -11.72 -0.52 2.51
N TRP A 227 -12.99 -0.16 2.70
CA TRP A 227 -13.47 0.55 3.91
C TRP A 227 -13.64 -0.40 5.11
N LEU A 228 -13.87 -1.68 4.86
CA LEU A 228 -14.28 -2.64 5.89
C LEU A 228 -13.15 -2.92 6.89
N GLY A 229 -11.92 -3.05 6.43
CA GLY A 229 -10.79 -3.29 7.34
C GLY A 229 -10.43 -2.06 8.17
N PHE A 230 -10.75 -0.85 7.72
CA PHE A 230 -10.61 0.35 8.56
C PHE A 230 -11.58 0.33 9.73
N LEU A 231 -12.84 -0.10 9.53
CA LEU A 231 -13.80 -0.25 10.63
C LEU A 231 -13.34 -1.29 11.65
N VAL A 232 -12.86 -2.44 11.17
CA VAL A 232 -12.33 -3.51 12.04
C VAL A 232 -11.13 -3.00 12.84
N ALA A 233 -10.15 -2.39 12.17
CA ALA A 233 -8.94 -1.89 12.81
C ALA A 233 -9.23 -0.74 13.79
N ALA A 234 -10.07 0.23 13.41
CA ALA A 234 -10.45 1.36 14.26
C ALA A 234 -11.19 0.90 15.52
N SER A 235 -12.07 -0.11 15.40
CA SER A 235 -12.80 -0.69 16.54
C SER A 235 -11.84 -1.41 17.49
N LEU A 236 -10.87 -2.16 16.96
CA LEU A 236 -9.84 -2.81 17.78
C LEU A 236 -8.98 -1.78 18.54
N VAL A 237 -8.63 -0.66 17.90
CA VAL A 237 -7.90 0.43 18.58
C VAL A 237 -8.76 1.05 19.69
N ALA A 238 -10.05 1.32 19.44
CA ALA A 238 -10.96 1.87 20.45
C ALA A 238 -11.04 0.96 21.68
N LEU A 239 -11.22 -0.34 21.48
CA LEU A 239 -11.25 -1.33 22.56
C LEU A 239 -9.92 -1.38 23.31
N SER A 240 -8.80 -1.33 22.59
CA SER A 240 -7.45 -1.32 23.19
C SER A 240 -7.12 -0.02 23.94
N ALA A 241 -7.84 1.07 23.68
CA ALA A 241 -7.67 2.35 24.35
C ALA A 241 -8.32 2.38 25.74
N VAL A 242 -9.40 1.62 25.98
CA VAL A 242 -10.19 1.68 27.22
C VAL A 242 -9.34 1.47 28.50
N PRO A 243 -8.44 0.46 28.58
CA PRO A 243 -7.65 0.24 29.79
C PRO A 243 -6.75 1.43 30.19
N TYR A 244 -6.36 2.27 29.23
CA TYR A 244 -5.46 3.41 29.46
C TYR A 244 -6.05 4.52 30.32
N PHE A 245 -7.37 4.61 30.40
CA PHE A 245 -8.06 5.56 31.27
C PHE A 245 -8.08 5.12 32.74
N PHE A 246 -7.80 3.84 33.01
CA PHE A 246 -7.80 3.25 34.35
C PHE A 246 -6.40 3.03 34.93
N PHE A 247 -5.35 3.08 34.10
CA PHE A 247 -3.97 3.00 34.61
C PHE A 247 -3.61 4.24 35.45
N PRO A 248 -2.94 4.07 36.60
CA PRO A 248 -2.52 5.18 37.45
C PRO A 248 -1.42 6.00 36.79
N ARG A 249 -1.16 7.21 37.32
CA ARG A 249 -0.06 8.05 36.85
C ARG A 249 1.31 7.41 37.09
N GLU A 250 1.44 6.76 38.24
CA GLU A 250 2.66 6.09 38.69
C GLU A 250 2.29 4.69 39.20
N MET A 251 3.07 3.69 38.85
CA MET A 251 2.92 2.33 39.40
C MET A 251 3.91 2.13 40.56
N PRO A 252 3.61 1.23 41.52
CA PRO A 252 4.61 0.74 42.44
C PRO A 252 5.78 0.15 41.65
N LYS A 253 7.00 0.67 41.88
CA LYS A 253 8.22 0.18 41.20
C LYS A 253 8.56 -1.23 41.66
N GLU A 254 9.00 -2.10 40.74
CA GLU A 254 9.44 -3.49 41.03
C GLU A 254 10.77 -3.61 41.83
N VAL A 255 11.22 -2.54 42.52
CA VAL A 255 12.54 -2.33 43.18
C VAL A 255 13.65 -1.85 42.22
N GLY A 256 14.27 -0.71 42.57
CA GLY A 256 15.44 -0.12 41.89
C GLY A 256 15.40 1.41 41.74
N GLU A 257 16.43 2.11 42.20
CA GLU A 257 16.67 3.53 41.88
C GLU A 257 17.10 3.68 40.42
N VAL A 258 16.51 4.63 39.70
CA VAL A 258 16.92 4.98 38.33
C VAL A 258 17.56 6.35 38.32
N LEU A 259 18.78 6.39 37.81
CA LEU A 259 19.58 7.56 37.49
C LEU A 259 18.78 8.52 36.59
N GLN A 260 18.35 9.67 37.13
CA GLN A 260 17.74 10.73 36.33
C GLN A 260 18.79 11.37 35.41
N ILE A 261 18.70 11.12 34.11
CA ILE A 261 19.49 11.85 33.11
C ILE A 261 18.85 13.22 32.92
N ALA A 262 19.60 14.27 33.26
CA ALA A 262 19.19 15.67 33.14
C ALA A 262 18.84 16.05 31.68
N PRO A 263 17.94 17.02 31.45
CA PRO A 263 17.67 17.54 30.12
C PRO A 263 18.92 18.27 29.60
N GLN A 264 19.75 17.59 28.80
CA GLN A 264 20.83 18.24 28.08
C GLN A 264 20.26 19.15 26.99
N ASN A 265 20.96 20.24 26.68
CA ASN A 265 20.58 21.18 25.64
C ASN A 265 20.43 20.47 24.28
N PHE A 266 19.18 20.19 23.89
CA PHE A 266 18.77 19.48 22.67
C PHE A 266 19.59 19.84 21.41
N PRO A 267 19.76 21.13 21.03
CA PRO A 267 20.48 21.48 19.79
C PRO A 267 21.97 21.13 19.85
N LEU A 268 22.60 21.20 21.02
CA LEU A 268 24.04 20.96 21.16
C LEU A 268 24.37 19.47 21.08
N VAL A 269 23.55 18.62 21.71
CA VAL A 269 23.68 17.16 21.62
C VAL A 269 23.33 16.68 20.20
N LEU A 270 22.36 17.32 19.54
CA LEU A 270 21.99 17.01 18.15
C LEU A 270 23.16 17.26 17.22
N LEU A 271 23.78 18.44 17.30
CA LEU A 271 24.92 18.79 16.46
C LEU A 271 26.13 17.90 16.75
N ARG A 272 26.37 17.56 18.03
CA ARG A 272 27.44 16.63 18.45
C ARG A 272 27.28 15.26 17.81
N ASN A 273 26.09 14.68 17.90
CA ASN A 273 25.82 13.35 17.34
C ASN A 273 25.88 13.35 15.81
N LEU A 274 25.28 14.34 15.13
CA LEU A 274 25.32 14.44 13.67
C LEU A 274 26.74 14.65 13.12
N ARG A 275 27.66 15.20 13.92
CA ARG A 275 29.07 15.37 13.54
C ARG A 275 29.89 14.08 13.71
N HIS A 276 29.35 13.06 14.40
CA HIS A 276 30.05 11.79 14.56
C HIS A 276 29.95 10.96 13.26
N PRO A 277 31.07 10.69 12.56
CA PRO A 277 31.04 10.20 11.17
C PRO A 277 30.45 8.79 11.06
N VAL A 278 30.74 7.90 12.01
CA VAL A 278 30.22 6.52 12.01
C VAL A 278 28.70 6.52 12.23
N TYR A 279 28.22 7.38 13.13
CA TYR A 279 26.78 7.47 13.42
C TYR A 279 26.02 7.97 12.19
N LEU A 280 26.47 9.09 11.61
CA LEU A 280 25.81 9.68 10.44
C LEU A 280 25.77 8.71 9.26
N LEU A 281 26.88 8.02 8.95
CA LEU A 281 26.92 7.05 7.85
C LEU A 281 25.96 5.87 8.07
N VAL A 282 25.91 5.31 9.27
CA VAL A 282 25.00 4.19 9.57
C VAL A 282 23.54 4.64 9.53
N VAL A 283 23.22 5.84 10.04
CA VAL A 283 21.87 6.40 9.97
C VAL A 283 21.46 6.65 8.51
N LEU A 284 22.32 7.24 7.68
CA LEU A 284 22.03 7.46 6.26
C LEU A 284 21.83 6.14 5.50
N ALA A 285 22.62 5.11 5.81
CA ALA A 285 22.43 3.77 5.24
C ALA A 285 21.06 3.18 5.64
N GLN A 286 20.64 3.35 6.89
CA GLN A 286 19.31 2.93 7.35
C GLN A 286 18.17 3.76 6.77
N VAL A 287 18.38 5.06 6.54
CA VAL A 287 17.43 5.92 5.81
C VAL A 287 17.21 5.35 4.41
N ASN A 288 18.28 5.05 3.67
CA ASN A 288 18.15 4.46 2.34
C ASN A 288 17.39 3.12 2.36
N LEU A 289 17.78 2.20 3.27
CA LEU A 289 17.10 0.92 3.42
C LEU A 289 15.61 1.10 3.79
N SER A 290 15.31 2.05 4.67
CA SER A 290 13.94 2.33 5.09
C SER A 290 13.12 3.01 4.00
N ALA A 291 13.74 3.82 3.13
CA ALA A 291 13.06 4.46 2.01
C ALA A 291 12.61 3.41 0.99
N MET A 292 13.49 2.44 0.70
CA MET A 292 13.15 1.25 -0.10
C MET A 292 11.99 0.48 0.53
N VAL A 293 12.06 0.17 1.83
CA VAL A 293 10.98 -0.54 2.54
C VAL A 293 9.66 0.24 2.50
N ALA A 294 9.69 1.58 2.66
CA ALA A 294 8.51 2.42 2.60
C ALA A 294 7.86 2.41 1.21
N GLY A 295 8.66 2.52 0.14
CA GLY A 295 8.19 2.44 -1.25
C GLY A 295 7.59 1.08 -1.57
N LEU A 296 8.31 -0.01 -1.27
CA LEU A 296 7.84 -1.37 -1.51
C LEU A 296 6.61 -1.70 -0.66
N ALA A 297 6.57 -1.31 0.62
CA ALA A 297 5.39 -1.52 1.45
C ALA A 297 4.15 -0.81 0.87
N THR A 298 4.32 0.32 0.18
CA THR A 298 3.19 1.08 -0.37
C THR A 298 2.74 0.53 -1.72
N PHE A 299 3.66 0.16 -2.60
CA PHE A 299 3.34 -0.14 -4.01
C PHE A 299 3.66 -1.56 -4.47
N MET A 300 4.24 -2.43 -3.63
CA MET A 300 4.50 -3.82 -4.01
C MET A 300 3.21 -4.55 -4.39
N GLY A 301 2.09 -4.29 -3.70
CA GLY A 301 0.79 -4.87 -4.05
C GLY A 301 0.38 -4.52 -5.48
N LYS A 302 0.44 -3.22 -5.81
CA LYS A 302 0.17 -2.70 -7.15
C LYS A 302 1.12 -3.27 -8.21
N PHE A 303 2.41 -3.36 -7.89
CA PHE A 303 3.40 -3.98 -8.79
C PHE A 303 3.03 -5.43 -9.10
N LEU A 304 2.72 -6.24 -8.08
CA LEU A 304 2.31 -7.64 -8.26
C LEU A 304 1.00 -7.79 -9.04
N GLU A 305 0.03 -6.89 -8.81
CA GLU A 305 -1.22 -6.85 -9.56
C GLU A 305 -0.98 -6.60 -11.06
N ARG A 306 -0.06 -5.71 -11.43
CA ARG A 306 0.19 -5.34 -12.83
C ARG A 306 1.19 -6.26 -13.53
N GLN A 307 2.28 -6.62 -12.87
CA GLN A 307 3.35 -7.42 -13.47
C GLN A 307 2.96 -8.89 -13.67
N PHE A 308 2.07 -9.43 -12.83
CA PHE A 308 1.69 -10.85 -12.86
C PHE A 308 0.16 -11.07 -12.94
N SER A 309 -0.60 -10.00 -13.21
CA SER A 309 -2.08 -10.04 -13.30
C SER A 309 -2.75 -10.68 -12.08
N LEU A 310 -2.20 -10.45 -10.88
CA LEU A 310 -2.75 -11.00 -9.64
C LEU A 310 -3.93 -10.16 -9.14
N THR A 311 -4.80 -10.79 -8.36
CA THR A 311 -5.82 -10.06 -7.61
C THR A 311 -5.17 -9.28 -6.47
N ALA A 312 -5.73 -8.12 -6.08
CA ALA A 312 -5.25 -7.35 -4.94
C ALA A 312 -5.19 -8.19 -3.65
N SER A 313 -6.14 -9.12 -3.47
CA SER A 313 -6.16 -10.03 -2.34
C SER A 313 -4.97 -10.99 -2.30
N LEU A 314 -4.61 -11.59 -3.45
CA LEU A 314 -3.48 -12.51 -3.55
C LEU A 314 -2.15 -11.77 -3.38
N ALA A 315 -2.00 -10.59 -4.00
CA ALA A 315 -0.82 -9.74 -3.84
C ALA A 315 -0.57 -9.40 -2.35
N ASN A 316 -1.62 -8.98 -1.64
CA ASN A 316 -1.55 -8.69 -0.21
C ASN A 316 -1.25 -9.93 0.64
N MET A 317 -1.78 -11.10 0.26
CA MET A 317 -1.47 -12.35 0.94
C MET A 317 0.01 -12.69 0.87
N ILE A 318 0.63 -12.51 -0.31
CA ILE A 318 2.07 -12.78 -0.50
C ILE A 318 2.91 -11.82 0.36
N ILE A 319 2.58 -10.53 0.36
CA ILE A 319 3.30 -9.54 1.16
C ILE A 319 3.18 -9.89 2.67
N GLY A 320 1.97 -10.15 3.15
CA GLY A 320 1.68 -10.43 4.55
C GLY A 320 2.15 -11.78 5.07
N ALA A 321 2.09 -12.83 4.24
CA ALA A 321 2.40 -14.21 4.65
C ALA A 321 3.81 -14.67 4.28
N VAL A 322 4.46 -14.05 3.29
CA VAL A 322 5.78 -14.47 2.79
C VAL A 322 6.82 -13.40 3.07
N ASN A 323 6.66 -12.20 2.51
CA ASN A 323 7.72 -11.19 2.55
C ASN A 323 7.94 -10.62 3.95
N ILE A 324 6.88 -10.30 4.68
CA ILE A 324 7.00 -9.73 6.05
C ILE A 324 7.58 -10.75 7.04
N PRO A 325 7.09 -12.01 7.10
CA PRO A 325 7.74 -13.05 7.91
C PRO A 325 9.18 -13.35 7.49
N GLY A 326 9.49 -13.32 6.19
CA GLY A 326 10.87 -13.42 5.70
C GLY A 326 11.76 -12.31 6.28
N ALA A 327 11.31 -11.06 6.24
CA ALA A 327 12.03 -9.96 6.86
C ALA A 327 12.24 -10.18 8.38
N MET A 328 11.24 -10.70 9.11
CA MET A 328 11.39 -11.06 10.53
C MET A 328 12.48 -12.10 10.76
N VAL A 329 12.49 -13.17 9.97
CA VAL A 329 13.50 -14.23 10.05
C VAL A 329 14.89 -13.63 9.88
N GLY A 330 15.10 -12.76 8.89
CA GLY A 330 16.40 -12.11 8.70
C GLY A 330 16.84 -11.25 9.89
N ILE A 331 15.95 -10.45 10.49
CA ILE A 331 16.28 -9.64 11.69
C ILE A 331 16.75 -10.54 12.85
N VAL A 332 16.02 -11.63 13.10
CA VAL A 332 16.33 -12.61 14.15
C VAL A 332 17.65 -13.32 13.87
N VAL A 333 17.85 -13.80 12.64
CA VAL A 333 19.10 -14.46 12.20
C VAL A 333 20.28 -13.50 12.34
N GLY A 334 20.14 -12.24 11.93
CA GLY A 334 21.17 -11.23 12.09
C GLY A 334 21.57 -11.02 13.56
N GLY A 335 20.58 -10.96 14.47
CA GLY A 335 20.83 -10.89 15.91
C GLY A 335 21.47 -12.17 16.48
N ALA A 336 21.05 -13.34 16.02
CA ALA A 336 21.60 -14.63 16.44
C ALA A 336 23.07 -14.80 16.02
N ILE A 337 23.42 -14.39 14.79
CA ILE A 337 24.81 -14.38 14.29
C ILE A 337 25.67 -13.47 15.16
N MET A 338 25.23 -12.23 15.40
CA MET A 338 25.95 -11.29 16.26
C MET A 338 26.20 -11.84 17.67
N LYS A 339 25.19 -12.49 18.26
CA LYS A 339 25.29 -13.08 19.60
C LYS A 339 26.23 -14.28 19.62
N LYS A 340 26.09 -15.20 18.66
CA LYS A 340 26.87 -16.45 18.61
C LYS A 340 28.36 -16.19 18.40
N PHE A 341 28.71 -15.23 17.55
CA PHE A 341 30.11 -14.93 17.23
C PHE A 341 30.69 -13.77 18.06
N GLN A 342 29.92 -13.19 19.00
CA GLN A 342 30.33 -12.04 19.83
C GLN A 342 31.01 -10.94 19.00
N MET A 343 30.36 -10.53 17.92
CA MET A 343 31.00 -9.73 16.88
C MET A 343 31.47 -8.35 17.39
N SER A 344 32.70 -8.00 17.04
CA SER A 344 33.28 -6.66 17.18
C SER A 344 32.59 -5.66 16.24
N LEU A 345 32.81 -4.36 16.46
CA LEU A 345 32.24 -3.29 15.60
C LEU A 345 32.65 -3.44 14.13
N ARG A 346 33.91 -3.80 13.88
CA ARG A 346 34.43 -4.02 12.53
C ARG A 346 33.73 -5.20 11.85
N GLN A 347 33.50 -6.29 12.58
CA GLN A 347 32.78 -7.45 12.07
C GLN A 347 31.30 -7.14 11.83
N CYS A 348 30.65 -6.34 12.69
CA CYS A 348 29.26 -5.90 12.48
C CYS A 348 29.13 -5.07 11.20
N SER A 349 30.05 -4.13 10.97
CA SER A 349 30.09 -3.34 9.74
C SER A 349 30.32 -4.22 8.51
N ALA A 350 31.26 -5.17 8.58
CA ALA A 350 31.51 -6.12 7.49
C ALA A 350 30.27 -6.97 7.17
N MET A 351 29.54 -7.41 8.19
CA MET A 351 28.29 -8.16 8.02
C MET A 351 27.21 -7.32 7.33
N CYS A 352 27.03 -6.06 7.70
CA CYS A 352 26.09 -5.16 7.01
C CYS A 352 26.44 -4.97 5.54
N VAL A 353 27.72 -4.72 5.24
CA VAL A 353 28.19 -4.52 3.86
C VAL A 353 28.00 -5.80 3.05
N LEU A 354 28.39 -6.96 3.59
CA LEU A 354 28.22 -8.25 2.93
C LEU A 354 26.74 -8.60 2.72
N GLY A 355 25.90 -8.39 3.75
CA GLY A 355 24.46 -8.65 3.66
C GLY A 355 23.78 -7.80 2.60
N MET A 356 24.09 -6.50 2.53
CA MET A 356 23.58 -5.61 1.50
C MET A 356 24.11 -5.94 0.11
N PHE A 357 25.39 -6.30 -0.01
CA PHE A 357 25.97 -6.74 -1.28
C PHE A 357 25.29 -8.02 -1.82
N LEU A 358 25.11 -9.03 -0.97
CA LEU A 358 24.39 -10.26 -1.34
C LEU A 358 22.91 -9.99 -1.65
N CYS A 359 22.26 -9.07 -0.92
CA CYS A 359 20.91 -8.62 -1.25
C CYS A 359 20.85 -8.01 -2.66
N LEU A 360 21.80 -7.15 -3.04
CA LEU A 360 21.86 -6.56 -4.38
C LEU A 360 22.06 -7.64 -5.46
N LEU A 361 22.93 -8.62 -5.20
CA LEU A 361 23.13 -9.75 -6.12
C LEU A 361 21.85 -10.58 -6.32
N LEU A 362 21.08 -10.83 -5.27
CA LEU A 362 19.80 -11.54 -5.38
C LEU A 362 18.67 -10.69 -5.96
N ALA A 363 18.71 -9.37 -5.74
CA ALA A 363 17.70 -8.45 -6.25
C ALA A 363 17.91 -8.13 -7.74
N PHE A 364 19.15 -8.18 -8.25
CA PHE A 364 19.46 -7.83 -9.64
C PHE A 364 18.66 -8.63 -10.69
N PRO A 365 18.49 -9.97 -10.58
CA PRO A 365 17.64 -10.74 -11.47
C PRO A 365 16.18 -10.25 -11.51
N LEU A 366 15.66 -9.67 -10.42
CA LEU A 366 14.26 -9.20 -10.35
C LEU A 366 13.94 -8.15 -11.42
N LEU A 367 14.93 -7.39 -11.90
CA LEU A 367 14.79 -6.43 -13.00
C LEU A 367 14.45 -7.07 -14.34
N PHE A 368 14.70 -8.38 -14.48
CA PHE A 368 14.42 -9.15 -15.69
C PHE A 368 13.25 -10.13 -15.51
N LEU A 369 12.91 -10.48 -14.26
CA LEU A 369 11.79 -11.34 -13.93
C LEU A 369 10.47 -10.57 -13.92
N GLY A 370 9.76 -10.62 -15.04
CA GLY A 370 8.39 -10.16 -15.10
C GLY A 370 7.76 -10.36 -16.47
N CYS A 371 6.46 -10.10 -16.56
CA CYS A 371 5.73 -10.20 -17.81
C CYS A 371 6.00 -9.05 -18.79
N PRO A 372 5.97 -9.32 -20.11
CA PRO A 372 5.99 -8.25 -21.10
C PRO A 372 4.71 -7.40 -21.00
N THR A 373 4.78 -6.19 -21.56
CA THR A 373 3.63 -5.29 -21.69
C THR A 373 2.54 -5.97 -22.52
N GLN A 374 1.29 -5.91 -22.04
CA GLN A 374 0.17 -6.55 -22.71
C GLN A 374 -0.05 -5.96 -24.11
N LYS A 375 -0.39 -6.83 -25.06
CA LYS A 375 -0.74 -6.43 -26.42
C LYS A 375 -2.18 -5.93 -26.44
N VAL A 376 -2.34 -4.61 -26.39
CA VAL A 376 -3.63 -3.94 -26.44
C VAL A 376 -3.80 -3.29 -27.81
N ALA A 377 -4.90 -3.63 -28.49
CA ALA A 377 -5.25 -3.07 -29.80
C ALA A 377 -5.38 -1.54 -29.73
N GLY A 378 -4.79 -0.83 -30.70
CA GLY A 378 -4.83 0.64 -30.79
C GLY A 378 -3.97 1.40 -29.78
N ILE A 379 -3.27 0.72 -28.87
CA ILE A 379 -2.35 1.33 -27.89
C ILE A 379 -0.93 0.80 -28.09
N THR A 380 -0.68 -0.44 -27.66
CA THR A 380 0.65 -1.09 -27.74
C THR A 380 0.80 -1.85 -29.06
N TYR A 381 -0.32 -2.33 -29.59
CA TYR A 381 -0.40 -3.07 -30.85
C TYR A 381 -0.95 -2.15 -31.96
N SER A 382 -0.14 -1.16 -32.34
CA SER A 382 -0.44 -0.20 -33.42
C SER A 382 0.84 0.32 -34.09
N GLU A 383 1.90 0.61 -33.32
CA GLU A 383 3.13 1.23 -33.87
C GLU A 383 4.03 0.31 -34.71
N SER A 384 3.75 -1.00 -34.79
CA SER A 384 4.64 -1.96 -35.46
C SER A 384 4.02 -2.78 -36.60
N SER A 385 2.74 -2.57 -36.94
CA SER A 385 2.07 -3.35 -37.99
C SER A 385 0.96 -2.58 -38.71
N GLU A 386 0.76 -2.85 -39.99
CA GLU A 386 -0.38 -2.37 -40.83
C GLU A 386 -1.77 -2.61 -40.19
N PHE A 387 -1.84 -3.44 -39.14
CA PHE A 387 -3.05 -3.79 -38.41
C PHE A 387 -3.59 -2.69 -37.48
N GLY A 388 -2.77 -1.71 -37.05
CA GLY A 388 -3.23 -0.58 -36.24
C GLY A 388 -4.21 0.33 -36.99
N HIS A 389 -3.97 0.53 -38.29
CA HIS A 389 -4.89 1.19 -39.21
C HIS A 389 -6.19 0.39 -39.38
N HIS A 390 -6.08 -0.95 -39.51
CA HIS A 390 -7.25 -1.84 -39.59
C HIS A 390 -8.11 -1.86 -38.32
N THR A 391 -7.53 -1.68 -37.11
CA THR A 391 -8.33 -1.59 -35.87
C THR A 391 -9.16 -0.32 -35.80
N LEU A 392 -8.71 0.77 -36.44
CA LEU A 392 -9.50 1.99 -36.58
C LEU A 392 -10.57 1.82 -37.67
N GLU A 393 -10.30 1.02 -38.72
CA GLU A 393 -11.23 0.76 -39.83
C GLU A 393 -12.36 -0.22 -39.47
N CYS A 394 -12.06 -1.30 -38.74
CA CYS A 394 -13.04 -2.35 -38.41
C CYS A 394 -14.16 -1.86 -37.48
N ASN A 395 -13.87 -0.90 -36.61
CA ASN A 395 -14.82 -0.34 -35.67
C ASN A 395 -15.36 1.03 -36.09
N LEU A 396 -15.06 1.56 -37.31
CA LEU A 396 -15.59 2.85 -37.78
C LEU A 396 -17.11 2.94 -37.74
N GLN A 397 -17.77 1.81 -38.00
CA GLN A 397 -19.24 1.73 -37.98
C GLN A 397 -19.80 1.69 -36.55
N CYS A 398 -18.93 1.57 -35.55
CA CYS A 398 -19.27 1.53 -34.13
C CYS A 398 -18.93 2.90 -33.52
N ASN A 399 -19.94 3.68 -33.13
CA ASN A 399 -19.71 4.96 -32.45
C ASN A 399 -19.38 4.73 -30.95
N CYS A 400 -18.23 4.12 -30.69
CA CYS A 400 -17.84 3.69 -29.35
C CYS A 400 -17.50 4.87 -28.43
N PRO A 401 -17.95 4.87 -27.15
CA PRO A 401 -17.60 5.93 -26.22
C PRO A 401 -16.09 5.93 -25.91
N GLU A 402 -15.44 7.09 -26.01
CA GLU A 402 -14.00 7.23 -25.68
C GLU A 402 -13.65 6.81 -24.24
N LYS A 403 -14.63 6.89 -23.32
CA LYS A 403 -14.45 6.56 -21.90
C LYS A 403 -14.63 5.08 -21.58
N ALA A 404 -15.21 4.30 -22.51
CA ALA A 404 -15.58 2.91 -22.29
C ALA A 404 -14.37 2.06 -21.86
N TYR A 405 -14.57 1.24 -20.83
CA TYR A 405 -13.55 0.35 -20.28
C TYR A 405 -14.19 -0.92 -19.75
N ASN A 406 -14.16 -1.94 -20.58
CA ASN A 406 -14.66 -3.28 -20.29
C ASN A 406 -13.76 -4.27 -21.05
N PRO A 407 -12.54 -4.52 -20.55
CA PRO A 407 -11.52 -5.20 -21.32
C PRO A 407 -11.91 -6.65 -21.63
N ILE A 408 -11.64 -7.06 -22.86
CA ILE A 408 -11.93 -8.40 -23.38
C ILE A 408 -10.71 -8.98 -24.07
N CYS A 409 -10.61 -10.30 -24.07
CA CYS A 409 -9.56 -11.03 -24.77
C CYS A 409 -10.12 -11.68 -26.04
N GLY A 410 -9.62 -11.27 -27.20
CA GLY A 410 -9.99 -11.88 -28.48
C GLY A 410 -9.41 -13.28 -28.65
N SER A 411 -10.00 -14.09 -29.53
CA SER A 411 -9.46 -15.41 -29.89
C SER A 411 -8.06 -15.33 -30.52
N ASN A 412 -7.69 -14.16 -31.05
CA ASN A 412 -6.34 -13.83 -31.52
C ASN A 412 -5.32 -13.51 -30.40
N ALA A 413 -5.68 -13.66 -29.12
CA ALA A 413 -4.86 -13.34 -27.95
C ALA A 413 -4.44 -11.85 -27.85
N ILE A 414 -5.21 -10.95 -28.46
CA ILE A 414 -5.05 -9.50 -28.33
C ILE A 414 -6.15 -8.97 -27.41
N GLU A 415 -5.77 -8.06 -26.51
CA GLU A 415 -6.70 -7.39 -25.60
C GLU A 415 -7.31 -6.15 -26.27
N TYR A 416 -8.61 -5.96 -26.07
CA TYR A 416 -9.34 -4.78 -26.52
C TYR A 416 -9.94 -4.07 -25.31
N ILE A 417 -9.95 -2.73 -25.35
CA ILE A 417 -10.38 -1.87 -24.23
C ILE A 417 -11.87 -2.08 -23.90
N SER A 418 -12.70 -2.39 -24.91
CA SER A 418 -14.13 -2.66 -24.77
C SER A 418 -14.63 -3.63 -25.85
N PRO A 419 -15.81 -4.27 -25.67
CA PRO A 419 -16.45 -5.06 -26.72
C PRO A 419 -16.80 -4.24 -27.96
N CYS A 420 -17.19 -2.97 -27.79
CA CYS A 420 -17.43 -2.04 -28.89
C CYS A 420 -16.15 -1.77 -29.68
N SER A 421 -15.02 -1.53 -28.99
CA SER A 421 -13.72 -1.32 -29.65
C SER A 421 -13.25 -2.53 -30.45
N ALA A 422 -13.68 -3.75 -30.07
CA ALA A 422 -13.44 -4.97 -30.84
C ALA A 422 -14.50 -5.23 -31.93
N GLY A 423 -15.51 -4.37 -32.05
CA GLY A 423 -16.57 -4.48 -33.04
C GLY A 423 -17.56 -5.62 -32.78
N CYS A 424 -17.68 -6.10 -31.54
CA CYS A 424 -18.55 -7.21 -31.17
C CYS A 424 -20.03 -6.81 -31.18
N ARG A 425 -20.86 -7.59 -31.88
CA ARG A 425 -22.30 -7.31 -32.04
C ARG A 425 -23.21 -8.17 -31.17
N ALA A 426 -22.70 -9.27 -30.64
CA ALA A 426 -23.48 -10.21 -29.83
C ALA A 426 -22.75 -10.60 -28.55
N VAL A 427 -23.53 -10.90 -27.51
CA VAL A 427 -23.06 -11.37 -26.20
C VAL A 427 -23.85 -12.62 -25.82
N ASN A 428 -23.16 -13.69 -25.43
CA ASN A 428 -23.81 -14.86 -24.85
C ASN A 428 -23.68 -14.81 -23.33
N ILE A 429 -24.81 -14.96 -22.66
CA ILE A 429 -24.93 -14.84 -21.20
C ILE A 429 -25.35 -16.20 -20.65
N ASN A 430 -24.73 -16.61 -19.56
CA ASN A 430 -25.19 -17.76 -18.80
C ASN A 430 -26.44 -17.35 -18.00
N VAL A 431 -27.56 -18.02 -18.29
CA VAL A 431 -28.89 -17.70 -17.75
C VAL A 431 -28.97 -17.93 -16.24
N ASP A 432 -28.18 -18.86 -15.68
CA ASP A 432 -28.27 -19.23 -14.26
C ASP A 432 -27.65 -18.21 -13.30
N ASN A 433 -26.60 -17.49 -13.76
CA ASN A 433 -25.84 -16.55 -12.94
C ASN A 433 -25.70 -15.16 -13.57
N ASN A 434 -26.39 -14.94 -14.69
CA ASN A 434 -26.36 -13.72 -15.49
C ASN A 434 -24.93 -13.26 -15.85
N SER A 435 -23.98 -14.18 -15.97
CA SER A 435 -22.57 -13.88 -16.30
C SER A 435 -22.31 -13.96 -17.80
N VAL A 436 -21.47 -13.06 -18.31
CA VAL A 436 -21.07 -13.09 -19.72
C VAL A 436 -20.14 -14.27 -19.96
N LEU A 437 -20.48 -15.12 -20.94
CA LEU A 437 -19.67 -16.27 -21.34
C LEU A 437 -18.66 -15.89 -22.41
N ASN A 438 -19.13 -15.27 -23.49
CA ASN A 438 -18.32 -14.78 -24.60
C ASN A 438 -19.07 -13.71 -25.39
N TYR A 439 -18.29 -12.97 -26.17
CA TYR A 439 -18.75 -12.04 -27.19
C TYR A 439 -18.50 -12.67 -28.57
N SER A 440 -19.44 -12.47 -29.50
CA SER A 440 -19.36 -13.01 -30.85
C SER A 440 -19.64 -11.94 -31.90
N ASN A 441 -19.34 -12.28 -33.16
CA ASN A 441 -19.45 -11.38 -34.32
C ASN A 441 -18.64 -10.10 -34.10
N CYS A 442 -17.35 -10.28 -33.77
CA CYS A 442 -16.42 -9.18 -33.51
C CYS A 442 -15.62 -8.89 -34.77
N SER A 443 -15.97 -7.80 -35.46
CA SER A 443 -15.37 -7.41 -36.75
C SER A 443 -13.87 -7.13 -36.70
N CYS A 444 -13.33 -6.73 -35.54
CA CYS A 444 -11.90 -6.47 -35.36
C CYS A 444 -11.08 -7.73 -35.01
N ILE A 445 -11.74 -8.86 -34.79
CA ILE A 445 -11.10 -10.13 -34.45
C ILE A 445 -11.30 -11.07 -35.63
N LEU A 446 -10.23 -11.39 -36.36
CA LEU A 446 -10.27 -12.30 -37.50
C LEU A 446 -9.62 -13.62 -37.13
N GLU A 447 -10.36 -14.71 -37.32
CA GLU A 447 -9.87 -16.08 -37.16
C GLU A 447 -10.11 -16.82 -38.47
N ASN A 448 -9.03 -17.13 -39.20
CA ASN A 448 -9.07 -17.74 -40.54
C ASN A 448 -9.97 -16.99 -41.56
N GLY A 449 -10.05 -15.66 -41.46
CA GLY A 449 -10.85 -14.81 -42.35
C GLY A 449 -12.33 -14.68 -41.97
N LEU A 450 -12.76 -15.26 -40.85
CA LEU A 450 -14.11 -15.12 -40.29
C LEU A 450 -14.09 -14.23 -39.03
N GLU A 451 -15.23 -13.61 -38.71
CA GLU A 451 -15.40 -12.87 -37.46
C GLU A 451 -15.23 -13.81 -36.26
N GLY A 452 -14.28 -13.47 -35.40
CA GLY A 452 -13.92 -14.25 -34.23
C GLY A 452 -14.80 -13.96 -33.02
N SER A 453 -14.39 -14.54 -31.90
CA SER A 453 -15.04 -14.36 -30.59
C SER A 453 -14.08 -13.80 -29.56
N ALA A 454 -14.61 -13.26 -28.48
CA ALA A 454 -13.82 -12.78 -27.35
C ALA A 454 -14.37 -13.26 -26.01
N LYS A 455 -13.49 -13.43 -25.03
CA LYS A 455 -13.84 -13.75 -23.64
C LYS A 455 -13.78 -12.49 -22.77
N PRO A 456 -14.64 -12.37 -21.74
CA PRO A 456 -14.58 -11.25 -20.81
C PRO A 456 -13.29 -11.27 -19.98
N GLY A 457 -12.78 -10.08 -19.66
CA GLY A 457 -11.55 -9.90 -18.90
C GLY A 457 -10.30 -9.80 -19.79
N THR A 458 -9.17 -9.53 -19.13
CA THR A 458 -7.87 -9.40 -19.80
C THR A 458 -7.41 -10.72 -20.41
N CYS A 459 -6.55 -10.68 -21.43
CA CYS A 459 -5.89 -11.88 -21.95
C CYS A 459 -4.93 -12.55 -20.94
N GLY A 460 -4.73 -11.92 -19.78
CA GLY A 460 -3.73 -12.32 -18.80
C GLY A 460 -2.32 -12.14 -19.36
N THR A 461 -1.36 -12.73 -18.66
CA THR A 461 0.04 -12.68 -19.04
C THR A 461 0.59 -14.11 -19.09
N GLY A 462 1.10 -14.55 -20.24
CA GLY A 462 1.61 -15.92 -20.48
C GLY A 462 2.89 -16.32 -19.71
N CYS A 463 3.19 -15.64 -18.61
CA CYS A 463 4.43 -15.66 -17.83
C CYS A 463 4.18 -15.96 -16.35
N SER A 464 3.07 -16.64 -16.05
CA SER A 464 2.76 -17.13 -14.70
C SER A 464 3.87 -18.00 -14.10
N HIS A 465 4.69 -18.65 -14.93
CA HIS A 465 5.85 -19.44 -14.47
C HIS A 465 6.97 -18.57 -13.84
N LEU A 466 7.08 -17.28 -14.17
CA LEU A 466 8.08 -16.36 -13.61
C LEU A 466 7.69 -15.82 -12.24
N PHE A 467 6.43 -15.94 -11.86
CA PHE A 467 5.90 -15.42 -10.60
C PHE A 467 6.52 -16.12 -9.38
N LEU A 468 6.57 -17.46 -9.35
CA LEU A 468 7.13 -18.18 -8.21
C LEU A 468 8.63 -17.89 -8.00
N PRO A 469 9.49 -17.91 -9.04
CA PRO A 469 10.88 -17.45 -8.93
C PRO A 469 11.01 -16.01 -8.40
N PHE A 470 10.15 -15.09 -8.85
CA PHE A 470 10.14 -13.70 -8.36
C PHE A 470 9.86 -13.64 -6.85
N VAL A 471 8.84 -14.37 -6.36
CA VAL A 471 8.50 -14.40 -4.93
C VAL A 471 9.64 -14.99 -4.10
N VAL A 472 10.26 -16.08 -4.55
CA VAL A 472 11.38 -16.70 -3.85
C VAL A 472 12.58 -15.75 -3.77
N LEU A 473 12.99 -15.17 -4.90
CA LEU A 473 14.12 -14.24 -4.95
C LEU A 473 13.87 -12.97 -4.14
N SER A 474 12.69 -12.37 -4.25
CA SER A 474 12.33 -11.17 -3.48
C SER A 474 12.30 -11.45 -1.97
N CYS A 475 11.80 -12.61 -1.55
CA CYS A 475 11.82 -13.02 -0.14
C CYS A 475 13.25 -13.26 0.37
N LEU A 476 14.09 -13.97 -0.39
CA LEU A 476 15.49 -14.18 -0.03
C LEU A 476 16.29 -12.87 0.05
N ALA A 477 16.10 -11.97 -0.92
CA ALA A 477 16.70 -10.63 -0.88
C ALA A 477 16.23 -9.86 0.36
N GLY A 478 14.93 -9.90 0.68
CA GLY A 478 14.36 -9.30 1.88
C GLY A 478 14.96 -9.84 3.18
N ILE A 479 15.14 -11.16 3.29
CA ILE A 479 15.81 -11.81 4.43
C ILE A 479 17.24 -11.28 4.58
N LEU A 480 18.02 -11.27 3.50
CA LEU A 480 19.41 -10.80 3.54
C LEU A 480 19.51 -9.32 3.92
N ALA A 481 18.68 -8.47 3.33
CA ALA A 481 18.61 -7.06 3.69
C ALA A 481 18.32 -6.88 5.19
N SER A 482 17.34 -7.63 5.72
CA SER A 482 16.92 -7.49 7.11
C SER A 482 17.90 -8.09 8.12
N THR A 483 18.79 -9.00 7.72
CA THR A 483 19.92 -9.44 8.59
C THR A 483 20.83 -8.29 9.01
N SER A 484 20.93 -7.23 8.20
CA SER A 484 21.75 -6.06 8.48
C SER A 484 21.11 -5.08 9.48
N HIS A 485 19.82 -5.26 9.80
CA HIS A 485 19.08 -4.35 10.67
C HIS A 485 19.65 -4.33 12.11
N THR A 486 19.76 -5.50 12.74
CA THR A 486 20.24 -5.65 14.12
C THR A 486 21.69 -5.17 14.31
N PRO A 487 22.66 -5.54 13.45
CA PRO A 487 24.02 -5.00 13.56
C PRO A 487 24.10 -3.50 13.33
N SER A 488 23.34 -2.95 12.37
CA SER A 488 23.32 -1.51 12.14
C SER A 488 22.80 -0.75 13.37
N PHE A 489 21.74 -1.26 14.01
CA PHE A 489 21.23 -0.67 15.26
C PHE A 489 22.26 -0.76 16.40
N MET A 490 22.97 -1.88 16.52
CA MET A 490 24.02 -2.04 17.54
C MET A 490 25.26 -1.19 17.27
N LEU A 491 25.62 -0.91 16.01
CA LEU A 491 26.68 0.02 15.65
C LEU A 491 26.37 1.43 16.17
N ILE A 492 25.14 1.90 16.01
CA ILE A 492 24.68 3.19 16.55
C ILE A 492 24.87 3.21 18.07
N LEU A 493 24.30 2.24 18.78
CA LEU A 493 24.36 2.18 20.24
C LEU A 493 25.79 2.05 20.80
N ARG A 494 26.71 1.42 20.08
CA ARG A 494 28.09 1.24 20.55
C ARG A 494 29.04 2.36 20.09
N SER A 495 28.64 3.18 19.11
CA SER A 495 29.47 4.29 18.59
C SER A 495 29.28 5.60 19.35
N ILE A 496 28.28 5.67 20.24
CA ILE A 496 27.86 6.90 20.93
C ILE A 496 28.07 6.73 22.43
N GLN A 497 28.40 7.85 23.10
CA GLN A 497 28.57 7.88 24.55
C GLN A 497 27.30 7.40 25.27
N PRO A 498 27.39 6.67 26.39
CA PRO A 498 26.24 6.16 27.14
C PRO A 498 25.16 7.21 27.43
N GLU A 499 25.57 8.43 27.72
CA GLU A 499 24.70 9.57 28.03
C GLU A 499 23.83 10.02 26.83
N ASP A 500 24.29 9.77 25.60
CA ASP A 500 23.68 10.27 24.37
C ASP A 500 22.87 9.20 23.61
N LYS A 501 22.92 7.92 24.02
CA LYS A 501 22.37 6.79 23.23
C LYS A 501 20.88 6.93 22.96
N SER A 502 20.09 7.20 23.99
CA SER A 502 18.63 7.35 23.87
C SER A 502 18.26 8.51 22.96
N PHE A 503 19.03 9.60 23.05
CA PHE A 503 18.85 10.77 22.22
C PHE A 503 19.20 10.50 20.74
N ALA A 504 20.31 9.81 20.49
CA ALA A 504 20.73 9.42 19.15
C ALA A 504 19.76 8.45 18.47
N VAL A 505 19.14 7.54 19.22
CA VAL A 505 18.07 6.67 18.71
C VAL A 505 16.82 7.50 18.35
N GLY A 506 16.48 8.50 19.16
CA GLY A 506 15.40 9.45 18.84
C GLY A 506 15.65 10.21 17.54
N ILE A 507 16.87 10.73 17.34
CA ILE A 507 17.28 11.41 16.10
C ILE A 507 17.20 10.47 14.90
N GLN A 508 17.67 9.23 15.05
CA GLN A 508 17.60 8.21 14.00
C GLN A 508 16.16 8.00 13.53
N PHE A 509 15.21 7.76 14.45
CA PHE A 509 13.80 7.58 14.09
C PHE A 509 13.19 8.83 13.44
N MET A 510 13.53 10.02 13.92
CA MET A 510 13.11 11.27 13.30
C MET A 510 13.61 11.38 11.85
N LEU A 511 14.91 11.10 11.61
CA LEU A 511 15.50 11.12 10.28
C LEU A 511 14.90 10.05 9.36
N LEU A 512 14.62 8.83 9.87
CA LEU A 512 13.91 7.80 9.11
C LEU A 512 12.53 8.28 8.67
N ARG A 513 11.77 8.95 9.53
CA ARG A 513 10.44 9.45 9.17
C ARG A 513 10.50 10.54 8.11
N VAL A 514 11.35 11.55 8.32
CA VAL A 514 11.44 12.73 7.45
C VAL A 514 12.11 12.42 6.12
N LEU A 515 13.19 11.62 6.11
CA LEU A 515 14.00 11.40 4.92
C LEU A 515 13.66 10.10 4.18
N ALA A 516 12.97 9.15 4.80
CA ALA A 516 12.60 7.89 4.17
C ALA A 516 11.09 7.70 4.04
N TRP A 517 10.35 7.67 5.14
CA TRP A 517 8.93 7.32 5.11
C TRP A 517 8.04 8.41 4.50
N MET A 518 8.42 9.68 4.63
CA MET A 518 7.69 10.80 4.04
C MET A 518 7.93 10.94 2.51
N PRO A 519 9.17 10.92 1.98
CA PRO A 519 9.40 11.03 0.54
C PRO A 519 9.30 9.69 -0.21
N GLY A 520 9.58 8.56 0.44
CA GLY A 520 9.69 7.25 -0.22
C GLY A 520 8.46 6.87 -1.03
N PRO A 521 7.26 6.81 -0.44
CA PRO A 521 6.04 6.51 -1.19
C PRO A 521 5.74 7.54 -2.29
N VAL A 522 6.00 8.83 -2.07
CA VAL A 522 5.77 9.87 -3.10
C VAL A 522 6.68 9.65 -4.32
N LEU A 523 7.96 9.35 -4.08
CA LEU A 523 8.94 9.10 -5.14
C LEU A 523 8.60 7.83 -5.93
N TYR A 524 8.28 6.74 -5.25
CA TYR A 524 7.85 5.49 -5.90
C TYR A 524 6.55 5.70 -6.68
N GLY A 525 5.56 6.39 -6.11
CA GLY A 525 4.32 6.74 -6.81
C GLY A 525 4.57 7.55 -8.07
N SER A 526 5.43 8.57 -8.00
CA SER A 526 5.81 9.35 -9.17
C SER A 526 6.54 8.52 -10.22
N ALA A 527 7.42 7.61 -9.81
CA ALA A 527 8.10 6.70 -10.73
C ALA A 527 7.12 5.76 -11.44
N ILE A 528 6.12 5.24 -10.72
CA ILE A 528 5.06 4.38 -11.30
C ILE A 528 4.23 5.17 -12.32
N ASP A 529 3.87 6.42 -12.02
CA ASP A 529 3.05 7.23 -12.92
C ASP A 529 3.77 7.52 -14.25
N THR A 530 5.10 7.60 -14.25
CA THR A 530 5.87 7.79 -15.49
C THR A 530 5.84 6.58 -16.44
N THR A 531 5.39 5.42 -15.98
CA THR A 531 5.27 4.20 -16.81
C THR A 531 3.85 4.02 -17.36
N CYS A 532 2.95 4.95 -17.07
CA CYS A 532 1.60 4.92 -17.59
C CYS A 532 1.54 5.17 -19.10
N ILE A 533 0.91 4.26 -19.83
CA ILE A 533 0.63 4.40 -21.26
C ILE A 533 -0.72 5.09 -21.46
N VAL A 534 -1.76 4.64 -20.73
CA VAL A 534 -3.13 5.16 -20.88
C VAL A 534 -3.69 5.63 -19.55
N TRP A 535 -3.87 6.94 -19.47
CA TRP A 535 -4.51 7.62 -18.35
C TRP A 535 -6.03 7.58 -18.50
N GLU A 536 -6.74 7.25 -17.43
CA GLU A 536 -8.15 7.58 -17.33
C GLU A 536 -8.32 9.10 -17.31
N LYS A 537 -9.32 9.62 -18.02
CA LYS A 537 -9.70 11.03 -18.00
C LYS A 537 -11.02 11.19 -17.26
N LYS A 538 -10.98 11.83 -16.09
CA LYS A 538 -12.17 12.30 -15.37
C LYS A 538 -12.17 13.83 -15.41
N CYS A 539 -13.16 14.42 -16.08
CA CYS A 539 -13.28 15.87 -16.23
C CYS A 539 -12.05 16.54 -16.83
N ASP A 540 -11.58 15.97 -17.94
CA ASP A 540 -10.40 16.41 -18.70
C ASP A 540 -9.11 16.48 -17.87
N ARG A 541 -9.12 15.91 -16.66
CA ARG A 541 -7.94 15.73 -15.81
C ARG A 541 -7.50 14.27 -15.81
N LYS A 542 -6.18 14.09 -15.72
CA LYS A 542 -5.55 12.77 -15.57
C LYS A 542 -5.98 12.17 -14.22
N ALA A 543 -6.52 10.97 -14.25
CA ALA A 543 -6.99 10.21 -13.10
C ALA A 543 -6.12 8.96 -12.89
N ALA A 544 -6.71 7.79 -12.58
CA ALA A 544 -5.94 6.57 -12.42
C ALA A 544 -5.41 6.06 -13.77
N CYS A 545 -4.22 5.48 -13.77
CA CYS A 545 -3.69 4.87 -14.98
C CYS A 545 -4.30 3.47 -15.21
N ARG A 546 -4.82 3.25 -16.43
CA ARG A 546 -5.48 2.00 -16.86
C ARG A 546 -4.44 0.96 -17.32
N TYR A 547 -3.49 1.37 -18.17
CA TYR A 547 -2.45 0.53 -18.75
C TYR A 547 -1.05 1.09 -18.48
N TYR A 548 -0.14 0.21 -18.03
CA TYR A 548 1.25 0.52 -17.75
C TYR A 548 2.17 -0.21 -18.73
N ASP A 549 3.33 0.38 -19.02
CA ASP A 549 4.43 -0.33 -19.65
C ASP A 549 5.11 -1.20 -18.60
N ASN A 550 4.87 -2.51 -18.64
CA ASN A 550 5.39 -3.48 -17.69
C ASN A 550 6.92 -3.62 -17.76
N ASN A 551 7.56 -3.28 -18.89
CA ASN A 551 9.02 -3.31 -18.99
C ASN A 551 9.62 -2.09 -18.27
N LEU A 552 9.07 -0.91 -18.52
CA LEU A 552 9.51 0.31 -17.84
C LEU A 552 9.17 0.27 -16.35
N PHE A 553 8.01 -0.27 -15.98
CA PHE A 553 7.58 -0.43 -14.59
C PHE A 553 8.46 -1.42 -13.81
N ARG A 554 9.04 -2.43 -14.45
CA ARG A 554 10.01 -3.32 -13.79
C ARG A 554 11.38 -2.66 -13.57
N GLN A 555 11.76 -1.70 -14.41
CA GLN A 555 13.09 -1.07 -14.36
C GLN A 555 13.17 0.18 -13.46
N ARG A 556 12.04 0.89 -13.28
CA ARG A 556 11.93 2.08 -12.41
C ARG A 556 11.52 1.67 -11.00
#